data_AF-A0A7I8DMF7-F1
#
_entry.id   AF-A0A7I8DMF7-F1
#
_cell.length_a   1.000
_cell.length_b   1.000
_cell.length_c   1.000
_cell.angle_alpha   90.00
_cell.angle_beta   90.00
_cell.angle_gamma   90.00
#
_symmetry.space_group_name_H-M   'P 1'
#
loop_
_entity.id
_entity.type
_entity.pdbx_description
1 polymer ?
#
loop_
_entity_poly.entity_id
_entity_poly.type
_entity_poly.pdbx_seq_one_letter_code
_entity_poly.pdbx_strand_id
1 'polypeptide(L)'
;MVISIAWWIIAVIFFVLAFFTYRSKKPVSIYSNIKAPDIERITDLKAYNKAVGKLLAGYALLQALTGILLLNATKKEIEFLIIFSTFFGAILMIILYEAIVADKYIKKDGEH
;
A
#
# COMPACT_ATOMS: atom_id res chain seq x y z
N MET A 1 -11.94 -16.65 -13.53
CA MET A 1 -13.14 -16.07 -12.87
C MET A 1 -13.05 -16.06 -11.34
N VAL A 2 -13.01 -17.21 -10.64
CA VAL A 2 -12.98 -17.22 -9.15
C VAL A 2 -11.75 -16.47 -8.58
N ILE A 3 -10.57 -16.67 -9.18
CA ILE A 3 -9.33 -15.99 -8.76
C ILE A 3 -9.45 -14.47 -8.92
N SER A 4 -10.03 -13.98 -10.02
CA SER A 4 -10.27 -12.55 -10.24
C SER A 4 -11.11 -11.91 -9.14
N ILE A 5 -12.13 -12.61 -8.66
CA ILE A 5 -13.00 -12.13 -7.56
C ILE A 5 -12.17 -11.96 -6.28
N ALA A 6 -11.28 -12.89 -5.97
CA ALA A 6 -10.38 -12.76 -4.81
C ALA A 6 -9.50 -11.51 -4.91
N TRP A 7 -8.96 -11.21 -6.10
CA TRP A 7 -8.16 -10.01 -6.34
C TRP A 7 -8.97 -8.72 -6.17
N TRP A 8 -10.23 -8.70 -6.61
CA TRP A 8 -11.10 -7.55 -6.42
C TRP A 8 -11.50 -7.35 -4.96
N ILE A 9 -11.70 -8.42 -4.19
CA ILE A 9 -11.92 -8.33 -2.74
C ILE A 9 -10.69 -7.71 -2.07
N ILE A 10 -9.48 -8.18 -2.42
CA ILE A 10 -8.23 -7.61 -1.90
C ILE A 10 -8.14 -6.12 -2.27
N ALA A 11 -8.41 -5.75 -3.53
CA ALA A 11 -8.40 -4.36 -3.96
C ALA A 11 -9.37 -3.50 -3.14
N VAL A 12 -10.60 -3.97 -2.90
CA VAL A 12 -11.58 -3.26 -2.07
C VAL A 12 -11.07 -3.06 -0.64
N ILE A 13 -10.48 -4.10 -0.02
CA ILE A 13 -9.90 -3.98 1.32
C ILE A 13 -8.84 -2.88 1.35
N PHE A 14 -7.89 -2.88 0.41
CA PHE A 14 -6.84 -1.86 0.36
C PHE A 14 -7.38 -0.46 0.05
N PHE A 15 -8.43 -0.33 -0.77
CA PHE A 15 -9.10 0.96 -0.99
C PHE A 15 -9.76 1.49 0.27
N VAL A 16 -10.44 0.63 1.03
CA VAL A 16 -11.06 0.98 2.30
C VAL A 16 -9.98 1.43 3.30
N LEU A 17 -8.88 0.68 3.40
CA LEU A 17 -7.73 1.08 4.20
C LEU A 17 -7.16 2.43 3.77
N ALA A 18 -6.95 2.66 2.48
CA ALA A 18 -6.47 3.92 1.94
C ALA A 18 -7.38 5.10 2.34
N PHE A 19 -8.70 4.92 2.26
CA PHE A 19 -9.69 5.93 2.62
C PHE A 19 -9.67 6.26 4.12
N PHE A 20 -9.60 5.25 4.99
CA PHE A 20 -9.48 5.46 6.44
C PHE A 20 -8.16 6.12 6.81
N THR A 21 -7.06 5.70 6.19
CA THR A 21 -5.74 6.30 6.38
C THR A 21 -5.76 7.78 6.03
N TYR A 22 -6.38 8.17 4.91
CA TYR A 22 -6.51 9.58 4.50
C TYR A 22 -7.24 10.46 5.54
N ARG A 23 -8.15 9.88 6.32
CA ARG A 23 -8.92 10.57 7.37
C ARG A 23 -8.38 10.36 8.79
N SER A 24 -7.36 9.52 8.96
CA SER A 24 -6.84 9.20 10.28
C SER A 24 -6.17 10.41 10.93
N LYS A 25 -6.47 10.61 12.21
CA LYS A 25 -5.77 11.56 13.10
C LYS A 25 -4.63 10.91 13.89
N LYS A 26 -4.38 9.62 13.66
CA LYS A 26 -3.27 8.85 14.25
C LYS A 26 -2.29 8.46 13.14
N PRO A 27 -0.99 8.31 13.46
CA PRO A 27 -0.03 7.76 12.50
C PRO A 27 -0.49 6.39 12.02
N VAL A 28 -0.58 6.20 10.70
CA VAL A 28 -0.90 4.90 10.11
C VAL A 28 0.33 4.34 9.41
N SER A 29 0.72 3.13 9.80
CA SER A 29 1.81 2.39 9.18
C SER A 29 1.32 1.53 8.03
N ILE A 30 2.18 1.29 7.03
CA ILE A 30 1.98 0.23 6.03
C ILE A 30 2.33 -1.16 6.59
N TYR A 31 3.06 -1.21 7.70
CA TYR A 31 3.46 -2.45 8.36
C TYR A 31 2.38 -2.90 9.34
N SER A 32 2.00 -4.17 9.25
CA SER A 32 1.10 -4.82 10.23
C SER A 32 1.82 -5.16 11.54
N ASN A 33 3.14 -5.41 11.47
CA ASN A 33 3.92 -5.96 12.57
C ASN A 33 4.92 -4.98 13.22
N ILE A 34 5.01 -3.76 12.70
CA ILE A 34 5.86 -2.71 13.24
C ILE A 34 4.93 -1.59 13.72
N LYS A 35 5.12 -1.12 14.95
CA LYS A 35 4.38 0.03 15.47
C LYS A 35 4.56 1.19 14.50
N ALA A 36 3.47 1.91 14.24
CA ALA A 36 3.54 3.13 13.46
C ALA A 36 4.59 4.08 14.07
N PRO A 37 5.25 4.92 13.25
CA PRO A 37 6.24 5.87 13.75
C PRO A 37 5.61 6.72 14.86
N ASP A 38 6.40 7.02 15.90
CA ASP A 38 5.93 7.89 16.98
C ASP A 38 5.44 9.21 16.41
N ILE A 39 4.27 9.67 16.86
CA ILE A 39 3.62 10.88 16.33
C ILE A 39 4.52 12.11 16.43
N GLU A 40 5.38 12.16 17.46
CA GLU A 40 6.34 13.23 17.71
C GLU A 40 7.45 13.30 16.66
N ARG A 41 7.72 12.19 15.97
CA ARG A 41 8.70 12.12 14.88
C ARG A 41 8.12 12.51 13.52
N ILE A 42 6.80 12.69 13.43
CA ILE A 42 6.13 13.01 12.16
C ILE A 42 5.97 14.52 12.02
N THR A 43 6.63 15.09 11.02
CA THR A 43 6.66 16.55 10.79
C THR A 43 5.30 17.11 10.38
N ASP A 44 4.57 16.39 9.52
CA ASP A 44 3.20 16.70 9.12
C ASP A 44 2.38 15.42 9.03
N LEU A 45 1.60 15.17 10.08
CA LEU A 45 0.76 13.97 10.20
C LEU A 45 -0.27 13.86 9.08
N LYS A 46 -0.88 14.98 8.67
CA LYS A 46 -1.92 14.98 7.65
C LYS A 46 -1.30 14.67 6.29
N ALA A 47 -0.18 15.29 5.95
CA ALA A 47 0.52 15.01 4.70
C ALA A 47 1.09 13.57 4.67
N TYR A 48 1.65 13.09 5.79
CA TYR A 48 2.11 11.71 5.94
C TYR A 48 0.98 10.71 5.68
N ASN A 49 -0.14 10.82 6.41
CA ASN A 49 -1.28 9.92 6.26
C ASN A 49 -1.86 9.98 4.84
N LYS A 50 -1.89 11.15 4.20
CA LYS A 50 -2.28 11.25 2.78
C LYS A 50 -1.32 10.53 1.85
N ALA A 51 -0.01 10.59 2.10
CA ALA A 51 0.99 9.91 1.30
C ALA A 51 0.90 8.38 1.47
N VAL A 52 0.78 7.88 2.71
CA VAL A 52 0.52 6.46 3.00
C VAL A 52 -0.78 6.00 2.33
N GLY A 53 -1.86 6.79 2.44
CA GLY A 53 -3.13 6.47 1.78
C GLY A 53 -3.01 6.37 0.26
N LYS A 54 -2.21 7.23 -0.38
CA LYS A 54 -1.93 7.15 -1.83
C LYS A 54 -1.17 5.87 -2.19
N LEU A 55 -0.21 5.43 -1.38
CA LEU A 55 0.50 4.16 -1.61
C LEU A 55 -0.46 2.98 -1.54
N LEU A 56 -1.31 2.92 -0.52
CA LEU A 56 -2.33 1.87 -0.37
C LEU A 56 -3.34 1.89 -1.52
N ALA A 57 -3.78 3.09 -1.96
CA ALA A 57 -4.68 3.22 -3.11
C ALA A 57 -4.01 2.79 -4.42
N GLY A 58 -2.72 3.10 -4.61
CA GLY A 58 -1.95 2.65 -5.77
C GLY A 58 -1.82 1.12 -5.80
N TYR A 59 -1.54 0.51 -4.65
CA TYR A 59 -1.51 -0.95 -4.54
C TYR A 59 -2.89 -1.58 -4.76
N ALA A 60 -3.96 -0.96 -4.26
CA ALA A 60 -5.34 -1.39 -4.53
C ALA A 60 -5.68 -1.36 -6.03
N LEU A 61 -5.28 -0.28 -6.73
CA LEU A 61 -5.44 -0.15 -8.18
C LEU A 61 -4.69 -1.25 -8.93
N LEU A 62 -3.45 -1.55 -8.53
CA LEU A 62 -2.68 -2.66 -9.10
C LEU A 62 -3.44 -3.97 -8.97
N GLN A 63 -3.94 -4.31 -7.77
CA GLN A 63 -4.70 -5.56 -7.57
C GLN A 63 -6.02 -5.58 -8.37
N ALA A 64 -6.70 -4.44 -8.48
CA ALA A 64 -7.93 -4.33 -9.28
C ALA A 64 -7.67 -4.62 -10.76
N LEU A 65 -6.60 -4.02 -11.32
CA LEU A 65 -6.16 -4.25 -12.70
C LEU A 65 -5.74 -5.71 -12.91
N THR A 66 -5.00 -6.30 -11.98
CA THR A 66 -4.63 -7.72 -12.04
C THR A 66 -5.88 -8.61 -12.08
N GLY A 67 -6.89 -8.34 -11.24
CA GLY A 67 -8.15 -9.08 -11.28
C GLY A 67 -8.84 -9.05 -12.65
N ILE A 68 -8.79 -7.91 -13.34
CA ILE A 68 -9.30 -7.77 -14.72
C ILE A 68 -8.48 -8.63 -15.69
N LEU A 69 -7.14 -8.54 -15.64
CA LEU A 69 -6.25 -9.32 -16.52
C LEU A 69 -6.43 -10.83 -16.33
N LEU A 70 -6.69 -11.28 -15.10
CA LEU A 70 -6.89 -12.69 -14.75
C LEU A 70 -8.16 -13.31 -15.35
N LEU A 71 -9.11 -12.52 -15.89
CA LEU A 71 -10.34 -13.07 -16.48
C LEU A 71 -10.07 -13.93 -17.72
N ASN A 72 -9.08 -13.53 -18.53
CA ASN A 72 -8.78 -14.15 -19.82
C ASN A 72 -7.36 -14.76 -19.88
N ALA A 73 -6.66 -14.82 -18.74
CA ALA A 73 -5.30 -15.30 -18.67
C ALA A 73 -5.21 -16.83 -18.73
N THR A 74 -4.18 -17.33 -19.42
CA THR A 74 -3.75 -18.74 -19.37
C THR A 74 -3.15 -19.08 -18.00
N LYS A 75 -2.96 -20.38 -17.70
CA LYS A 75 -2.39 -20.82 -16.41
C LYS A 75 -1.04 -20.17 -16.09
N LYS A 76 -0.13 -20.13 -17.07
CA LYS A 76 1.21 -19.53 -16.91
C LYS A 76 1.14 -18.02 -16.67
N GLU A 77 0.22 -17.33 -17.35
CA GLU A 77 -0.01 -15.90 -17.15
C GLU A 77 -0.61 -15.62 -15.78
N ILE A 78 -1.54 -16.46 -15.30
CA ILE A 78 -2.10 -16.35 -13.95
C ILE A 78 -0.99 -16.40 -12.91
N GLU A 79 -0.13 -17.43 -12.95
CA GLU A 79 0.99 -17.57 -12.00
C GLU A 79 1.91 -16.34 -12.01
N PHE A 80 2.29 -15.89 -13.21
CA PHE A 80 3.12 -14.71 -13.37
C PHE A 80 2.46 -13.43 -12.85
N LEU A 81 1.21 -13.16 -13.22
CA LEU A 81 0.45 -11.98 -12.82
C LEU A 81 0.26 -11.92 -11.31
N ILE A 82 -0.01 -13.06 -10.67
CA ILE A 82 -0.16 -13.18 -9.22
C ILE A 82 1.16 -12.83 -8.53
N ILE A 83 2.27 -13.47 -8.90
CA ILE A 83 3.59 -13.22 -8.30
C ILE A 83 4.00 -11.75 -8.50
N PHE A 84 3.83 -11.24 -9.71
CA PHE A 84 4.21 -9.89 -10.05
C PHE A 84 3.40 -8.84 -9.27
N SER A 85 2.07 -8.93 -9.32
CA SER A 85 1.20 -7.96 -8.67
C SER A 85 1.32 -7.97 -7.15
N THR A 86 1.49 -9.14 -6.53
CA THR A 86 1.54 -9.26 -5.08
C THR A 86 2.94 -8.99 -4.53
N PHE A 87 3.92 -9.81 -4.91
CA PHE A 87 5.25 -9.76 -4.32
C PHE A 87 6.01 -8.51 -4.75
N PHE A 88 6.15 -8.30 -6.06
CA PHE A 88 6.87 -7.13 -6.57
C PHE A 88 6.09 -5.83 -6.33
N GLY A 89 4.75 -5.88 -6.44
CA GLY A 89 3.90 -4.75 -6.07
C GLY A 89 4.06 -4.32 -4.61
N ALA A 90 4.11 -5.27 -3.66
CA ALA A 90 4.31 -4.97 -2.25
C ALA A 90 5.73 -4.44 -1.97
N ILE A 91 6.76 -5.03 -2.58
CA ILE A 91 8.15 -4.54 -2.47
C ILE A 91 8.24 -3.10 -2.97
N LEU A 92 7.65 -2.79 -4.14
CA LEU A 92 7.65 -1.44 -4.68
C LEU A 92 6.95 -0.47 -3.72
N MET A 93 5.80 -0.87 -3.15
CA MET A 93 5.10 -0.06 -2.16
C MET A 93 5.96 0.23 -0.92
N ILE A 94 6.69 -0.76 -0.42
CA ILE A 94 7.61 -0.61 0.73
C ILE A 94 8.77 0.32 0.36
N ILE A 95 9.39 0.14 -0.81
CA ILE A 95 10.47 1.01 -1.27
C ILE A 95 9.99 2.46 -1.39
N LEU A 96 8.83 2.70 -1.98
CA LEU A 96 8.27 4.04 -2.10
C LEU A 96 7.90 4.63 -0.73
N TYR A 97 7.46 3.81 0.21
CA TYR A 97 7.25 4.25 1.58
C TYR A 97 8.57 4.71 2.21
N GLU A 98 9.61 3.87 2.22
CA GLU A 98 10.88 4.20 2.88
C GLU A 98 11.61 5.37 2.18
N ALA A 99 11.74 5.31 0.86
CA ALA A 99 12.53 6.26 0.11
C ALA A 99 11.87 7.63 -0.09
N ILE A 100 10.54 7.73 0.03
CA ILE A 100 9.81 8.98 -0.25
C ILE A 100 8.99 9.42 0.94
N VAL A 101 8.19 8.54 1.55
CA VAL A 101 7.28 8.93 2.63
C VAL A 101 8.02 9.05 3.95
N ALA A 102 8.78 8.02 4.34
CA ALA A 102 9.54 8.02 5.57
C ALA A 102 10.62 9.11 5.55
N ASP A 103 11.43 9.17 4.48
CA ASP A 103 12.47 10.20 4.34
C ASP A 103 11.94 11.64 4.42
N LYS A 104 10.73 11.89 3.88
CA LYS A 104 10.14 13.23 3.85
C LYS A 104 9.44 13.64 5.14
N TYR A 105 8.81 12.69 5.83
CA TYR A 105 7.86 13.01 6.90
C TYR A 105 8.28 12.50 8.28
N ILE A 106 9.23 11.57 8.37
CA ILE A 106 9.71 11.01 9.64
C ILE A 106 11.10 11.57 9.92
N LYS A 107 11.26 12.28 11.05
CA LYS A 107 12.55 12.75 11.54
C LYS A 107 13.48 11.56 11.82
N LYS A 108 14.75 11.67 11.39
CA LYS A 108 15.78 10.66 11.67
C LYS A 108 16.30 10.83 13.10
N ASP A 109 16.72 9.72 13.72
CA ASP A 109 17.29 9.76 15.07
C ASP A 109 18.49 10.71 15.11
N GLY A 110 18.38 11.81 15.87
CA GLY A 110 19.42 12.84 16.02
C GLY A 110 19.03 14.24 15.55
N GLU A 111 17.91 14.41 14.85
CA GLU A 111 17.36 15.73 14.51
C GLU A 111 16.36 16.19 15.59
N HIS A 112 16.84 16.98 16.55
CA HIS A 112 15.98 17.67 17.53
C HIS A 112 15.15 18.76 16.84
#